data_AF-A0A7C7W421-F1
#
_entry.id   AF-A0A7C7W421-F1
#
_cell.length_a   1.000
_cell.length_b   1.000
_cell.length_c   1.000
_cell.angle_alpha   90.00
_cell.angle_beta   90.00
_cell.angle_gamma   90.00
#
_symmetry.space_group_name_H-M   'P 1'
#
loop_
_entity.id
_entity.type
_entity.pdbx_description
1 polymer ?
#
loop_
_entity_poly.entity_id
_entity_poly.type
_entity_poly.pdbx_seq_one_letter_code
_entity_poly.pdbx_strand_id
1 'polypeptide(L)'
;MPGPFYRLTTARLRLEREWRLWNINRQVRAHAVPDPAQPPVVFFNASSRLEGLSQNAAFTQLTAWGLQMRGIPVVHFACRGGMIRCPLGADPDQPPPCKACAAQTRKLTAAAQTRWFEF
;
A
#
# COMPACT_ATOMS: atom_id res chain seq x y z
N MET A 1 -21.62 12.05 -17.40
CA MET A 1 -20.49 12.46 -16.52
C MET A 1 -21.04 12.73 -15.12
N PRO A 2 -20.37 12.31 -14.03
CA PRO A 2 -20.87 12.57 -12.68
C PRO A 2 -20.85 14.07 -12.36
N GLY A 3 -21.94 14.55 -11.75
CA GLY A 3 -22.13 15.95 -11.37
C GLY A 3 -21.23 16.42 -10.21
N PRO A 4 -21.14 17.74 -9.97
CA PRO A 4 -20.19 18.33 -9.02
C PRO A 4 -20.36 17.82 -7.58
N PHE A 5 -21.60 17.64 -7.11
CA PHE A 5 -21.88 17.10 -5.78
C PHE A 5 -21.30 15.69 -5.58
N TYR A 6 -21.43 14.80 -6.58
CA TYR A 6 -20.86 13.44 -6.53
C TYR A 6 -19.33 13.45 -6.48
N ARG A 7 -18.69 14.37 -7.19
CA ARG A 7 -17.22 14.51 -7.18
C ARG A 7 -16.72 15.00 -5.82
N LEU A 8 -17.45 15.90 -5.17
CA LEU A 8 -17.09 16.40 -3.84
C LEU A 8 -17.25 15.32 -2.77
N THR A 9 -18.34 14.56 -2.80
CA THR A 9 -18.56 13.47 -1.84
C THR A 9 -17.51 12.36 -1.99
N THR A 10 -17.19 11.95 -3.22
CA THR A 10 -16.15 10.95 -3.47
C THR A 10 -14.76 11.42 -3.07
N ALA A 11 -14.41 12.68 -3.31
CA ALA A 11 -13.15 13.26 -2.85
C ALA A 11 -13.04 13.28 -1.32
N ARG A 12 -14.12 13.66 -0.62
CA ARG A 12 -14.18 13.63 0.84
C ARG A 12 -14.00 12.21 1.40
N LEU A 13 -14.73 11.23 0.87
CA LEU A 13 -14.61 9.83 1.29
C LEU A 13 -13.21 9.28 1.06
N ARG A 14 -12.55 9.66 -0.05
CA ARG A 14 -11.15 9.33 -0.31
C ARG A 14 -10.26 9.90 0.79
N LEU A 15 -10.38 11.18 1.12
CA LEU A 15 -9.59 11.82 2.17
C LEU A 15 -9.79 11.17 3.54
N GLU A 16 -11.04 10.92 3.95
CA GLU A 16 -11.36 10.26 5.22
C GLU A 16 -10.71 8.87 5.32
N ARG A 17 -10.76 8.08 4.24
CA ARG A 17 -10.10 6.77 4.18
C ARG A 17 -8.58 6.89 4.32
N GLU A 18 -7.94 7.81 3.59
CA GLU A 18 -6.49 8.00 3.63
C GLU A 18 -6.03 8.45 5.02
N TRP A 19 -6.79 9.34 5.68
CA TRP A 19 -6.57 9.74 7.06
C TRP A 19 -6.67 8.56 8.04
N ARG A 20 -7.69 7.73 7.88
CA ARG A 20 -7.87 6.53 8.72
C ARG A 20 -6.69 5.57 8.57
N LEU A 21 -6.25 5.30 7.34
CA LEU A 21 -5.09 4.45 7.06
C LEU A 21 -3.82 5.03 7.68
N TRP A 22 -3.59 6.33 7.53
CA TRP A 22 -2.45 7.02 8.14
C TRP A 22 -2.45 6.88 9.67
N ASN A 23 -3.60 7.10 10.32
CA ASN A 23 -3.69 7.02 11.78
C ASN A 23 -3.45 5.59 12.29
N ILE A 24 -3.99 4.56 11.61
CA ILE A 24 -3.74 3.16 11.97
C ILE A 24 -2.26 2.81 11.77
N ASN A 25 -1.65 3.21 10.65
CA ASN A 25 -0.21 3.01 10.44
C ASN A 25 0.62 3.64 11.54
N ARG A 26 0.27 4.87 11.96
CA ARG A 26 0.91 5.55 13.09
C ARG A 26 0.75 4.76 14.39
N GLN A 27 -0.45 4.24 14.67
CA GLN A 27 -0.72 3.46 15.87
C GLN A 27 0.05 2.15 15.88
N VAL A 28 0.05 1.39 14.78
CA VAL A 28 0.80 0.14 14.67
C VAL A 28 2.28 0.41 14.87
N ARG A 29 2.87 1.42 14.21
CA ARG A 29 4.27 1.76 14.41
C ARG A 29 4.62 2.15 15.86
N ALA A 30 3.68 2.78 16.57
CA ALA A 30 3.90 3.21 17.96
C ALA A 30 3.76 2.07 18.99
N HIS A 31 2.99 1.02 18.67
CA HIS A 31 2.68 -0.06 19.63
C HIS A 31 3.31 -1.40 19.26
N ALA A 32 3.69 -1.61 18.00
CA ALA A 32 4.45 -2.78 17.58
C ALA A 32 5.86 -2.69 18.16
N VAL A 33 6.25 -3.70 18.92
CA VAL A 33 7.62 -3.88 19.42
C VAL A 33 8.22 -5.06 18.65
N PRO A 34 9.06 -4.82 17.63
CA PRO A 34 9.66 -5.90 16.87
C PRO A 34 10.55 -6.76 17.75
N ASP A 35 10.37 -8.07 17.70
CA ASP A 35 11.26 -9.06 18.29
C ASP A 35 12.35 -9.39 17.26
N PRO A 36 13.62 -8.98 17.49
CA PRO A 36 14.71 -9.26 16.56
C PRO A 36 15.03 -10.75 16.44
N ALA A 37 14.55 -11.61 17.35
CA ALA A 37 14.72 -13.06 17.24
C ALA A 37 13.74 -13.71 16.25
N GLN A 38 12.66 -13.03 15.88
CA GLN A 38 11.68 -13.53 14.91
C GLN A 38 12.17 -13.32 13.47
N PRO A 39 12.03 -14.32 12.59
CA PRO A 39 12.35 -14.14 11.18
C PRO A 39 11.38 -13.14 10.54
N PRO A 40 11.86 -12.26 9.64
CA PRO A 40 11.00 -11.29 8.98
C PRO A 40 10.04 -11.96 7.99
N VAL A 41 8.81 -11.46 7.91
CA VAL A 41 7.86 -11.82 6.87
C VAL A 41 7.89 -10.78 5.75
N VAL A 42 8.14 -11.26 4.53
CA VAL A 42 8.18 -10.43 3.34
C VAL A 42 6.82 -10.39 2.65
N PHE A 43 6.33 -9.19 2.41
CA PHE A 43 5.13 -8.95 1.60
C PHE A 43 5.50 -8.37 0.24
N PHE A 44 5.13 -9.08 -0.82
CA PHE A 44 5.08 -8.54 -2.16
C PHE A 44 3.62 -8.50 -2.62
N ASN A 45 3.06 -7.30 -2.79
CA ASN A 45 1.67 -7.18 -3.22
C ASN A 45 1.61 -6.63 -4.64
N ALA A 46 1.29 -7.56 -5.55
CA ALA A 46 1.14 -7.38 -6.98
C ALA A 46 -0.33 -7.08 -7.38
N SER A 47 -1.05 -6.20 -6.68
CA SER A 47 -2.36 -5.73 -7.15
C SER A 47 -2.27 -4.39 -7.88
N SER A 48 -3.08 -4.23 -8.94
CA SER A 48 -3.25 -2.98 -9.69
C SER A 48 -4.00 -1.95 -8.86
N ARG A 49 -3.24 -1.00 -8.32
CA ARG A 49 -3.73 0.05 -7.42
C ARG A 49 -3.62 1.39 -8.10
N LEU A 50 -4.33 1.49 -9.22
CA LEU A 50 -4.29 2.68 -10.06
C LEU A 50 -4.73 3.89 -9.26
N GLU A 51 -5.87 3.78 -8.56
CA GLU A 51 -6.32 4.76 -7.59
C GLU A 51 -7.13 4.13 -6.45
N GLY A 52 -6.58 4.14 -5.24
CA GLY A 52 -7.31 3.78 -4.02
C GLY A 52 -7.12 2.34 -3.54
N LEU A 53 -7.68 2.03 -2.37
CA LEU A 53 -7.40 0.79 -1.67
C LEU A 53 -8.15 -0.40 -2.30
N SER A 54 -7.45 -1.23 -3.09
CA SER A 54 -7.99 -2.53 -3.54
C SER A 54 -8.23 -3.48 -2.36
N GLN A 55 -9.11 -4.46 -2.54
CA GLN A 55 -9.36 -5.49 -1.53
C GLN A 55 -8.08 -6.27 -1.17
N ASN A 56 -7.27 -6.65 -2.18
CA ASN A 56 -5.99 -7.33 -1.95
C ASN A 56 -4.99 -6.46 -1.16
N ALA A 57 -4.99 -5.14 -1.42
CA ALA A 57 -4.21 -4.19 -0.64
C ALA A 57 -4.67 -4.11 0.81
N ALA A 58 -5.98 -4.10 1.05
CA ALA A 58 -6.55 -4.07 2.39
C ALA A 58 -6.19 -5.34 3.17
N PHE A 59 -6.34 -6.53 2.58
CA PHE A 59 -5.98 -7.79 3.23
C PHE A 59 -4.49 -7.87 3.53
N THR A 60 -3.62 -7.53 2.57
CA THR A 60 -2.18 -7.45 2.80
C THR A 60 -1.85 -6.54 3.99
N GLN A 61 -2.52 -5.39 4.07
CA GLN A 61 -2.28 -4.42 5.13
C GLN A 61 -2.74 -4.93 6.51
N LEU A 62 -3.93 -5.52 6.59
CA LEU A 62 -4.47 -6.10 7.81
C LEU A 62 -3.58 -7.24 8.32
N THR A 63 -3.13 -8.13 7.44
CA THR A 63 -2.20 -9.21 7.79
C THR A 63 -0.86 -8.65 8.28
N ALA A 64 -0.29 -7.67 7.56
CA ALA A 64 0.96 -7.03 7.95
C ALA A 64 0.87 -6.34 9.32
N TRP A 65 -0.24 -5.64 9.62
CA TRP A 65 -0.45 -5.04 10.93
C TRP A 65 -0.57 -6.09 12.02
N GLY A 66 -1.32 -7.18 11.79
CA GLY A 66 -1.44 -8.28 12.74
C GLY A 66 -0.08 -8.89 13.10
N LEU A 67 0.78 -9.13 12.11
CA LEU A 67 2.13 -9.64 12.33
C LEU A 67 3.00 -8.66 13.13
N GLN A 68 3.00 -7.38 12.76
CA GLN A 68 3.73 -6.33 13.49
C GLN A 68 3.28 -6.23 14.96
N MET A 69 1.97 -6.27 15.21
CA MET A 69 1.41 -6.23 16.57
C MET A 69 1.76 -7.48 17.39
N ARG A 70 2.18 -8.58 16.75
CA ARG A 70 2.73 -9.79 17.39
C ARG A 70 4.25 -9.76 17.53
N GLY A 71 4.90 -8.65 17.17
CA GLY A 71 6.34 -8.48 17.23
C GLY A 71 7.10 -9.08 16.04
N ILE A 72 6.41 -9.62 15.03
CA ILE A 72 7.06 -10.19 13.85
C ILE A 72 7.52 -9.06 12.93
N PRO A 73 8.81 -8.98 12.56
CA PRO A 73 9.30 -7.97 11.63
C PRO A 73 8.62 -8.14 10.26
N VAL A 74 8.15 -7.03 9.69
CA VAL A 74 7.52 -7.01 8.37
C VAL A 74 8.34 -6.17 7.40
N VAL A 75 8.58 -6.71 6.21
CA VAL A 75 9.24 -6.00 5.11
C VAL A 75 8.36 -6.03 3.87
N HIS A 76 7.97 -4.86 3.38
CA HIS A 76 7.26 -4.73 2.11
C HIS A 76 8.26 -4.60 0.95
N PHE A 77 8.16 -5.45 -0.05
CA PHE A 77 8.85 -5.28 -1.32
C PHE A 77 7.93 -4.56 -2.30
N ALA A 78 8.42 -3.47 -2.86
CA ALA A 78 7.67 -2.58 -3.72
C ALA A 78 8.42 -2.28 -5.02
N CYS A 79 7.73 -2.38 -6.14
CA CYS A 79 8.28 -1.98 -7.44
C CYS A 79 8.43 -0.46 -7.50
N ARG A 80 9.62 0.02 -7.86
CA ARG A 80 9.91 1.45 -8.10
C ARG A 80 9.75 1.84 -9.57
N GLY A 81 9.90 0.88 -10.48
CA GLY A 81 9.86 1.04 -11.94
C GLY A 81 10.55 -0.16 -12.61
N GLY A 82 10.68 -0.13 -13.94
CA GLY A 82 11.52 -1.11 -14.69
C GLY A 82 10.82 -2.38 -15.17
N MET A 83 9.56 -2.62 -14.80
CA MET A 83 8.80 -3.74 -15.38
C MET A 83 8.40 -3.42 -16.82
N ILE A 84 8.91 -4.18 -17.80
CA ILE A 84 8.63 -4.04 -19.25
C ILE A 84 7.13 -4.06 -19.53
N ARG A 85 6.42 -4.96 -18.85
CA ARG A 85 4.96 -4.97 -18.78
C ARG A 85 4.58 -4.95 -17.32
N CYS A 86 3.72 -4.02 -16.95
CA CYS A 86 3.14 -4.06 -15.63
C CYS A 86 2.01 -5.08 -15.66
N PRO A 87 2.08 -6.20 -14.91
CA PRO A 87 0.93 -7.12 -14.77
C PRO A 87 -0.29 -6.41 -14.16
N LEU A 88 -0.11 -5.16 -13.73
CA LEU A 88 -1.05 -4.31 -13.02
C LEU A 88 -1.55 -3.12 -13.87
N GLY A 89 -1.07 -2.98 -15.11
CA GLY A 89 -1.55 -1.97 -16.06
C GLY A 89 -2.77 -2.51 -16.81
N ALA A 90 -3.83 -1.70 -16.92
CA ALA A 90 -5.09 -2.08 -17.58
C ALA A 90 -4.99 -2.19 -19.11
N ASP A 91 -3.80 -2.06 -19.68
CA ASP A 91 -3.52 -2.24 -21.10
C ASP A 91 -2.00 -2.48 -21.25
N PRO A 92 -1.55 -3.61 -21.82
CA PRO A 92 -0.13 -3.87 -22.06
C PRO A 92 0.55 -2.84 -22.96
N ASP A 93 -0.23 -2.12 -23.78
CA ASP A 93 0.27 -1.13 -24.73
C ASP A 93 0.37 0.28 -24.12
N GLN A 94 -0.09 0.46 -22.87
CA GLN A 94 0.01 1.73 -22.14
C GLN A 94 1.15 1.71 -21.12
N PRO A 95 1.86 2.85 -20.94
CA PRO A 95 2.90 2.94 -19.93
C PRO A 95 2.31 2.73 -18.54
N PRO A 96 3.01 2.02 -17.64
CA PRO A 96 2.50 1.75 -16.32
C PRO A 96 2.36 3.04 -15.49
N PRO A 97 1.28 3.17 -14.69
CA PRO A 97 1.03 4.35 -13.87
C PRO A 97 1.85 4.34 -12.57
N CYS A 98 3.17 4.16 -12.72
CA CYS A 98 4.13 4.00 -11.63
C CYS A 98 4.07 5.14 -10.62
N LYS A 99 3.83 6.38 -11.04
CA LYS A 99 3.74 7.54 -10.14
C LYS A 99 2.61 7.40 -9.12
N ALA A 100 1.40 7.09 -9.58
CA ALA A 100 0.23 6.92 -8.71
C ALA A 100 0.39 5.69 -7.81
N CYS A 101 0.83 4.56 -8.40
CA CYS A 101 1.07 3.32 -7.66
C CYS A 101 2.12 3.49 -6.56
N ALA A 102 3.28 4.07 -6.86
CA ALA A 102 4.35 4.30 -5.88
C ALA A 102 3.91 5.27 -4.77
N ALA A 103 3.17 6.34 -5.12
CA ALA A 103 2.62 7.25 -4.13
C ALA A 103 1.68 6.55 -3.16
N GLN A 104 0.82 5.66 -3.66
CA GLN A 104 -0.07 4.89 -2.80
C GLN A 104 0.68 3.86 -1.95
N THR A 105 1.64 3.13 -2.52
CA THR A 105 2.44 2.16 -1.78
C THR A 105 3.12 2.79 -0.58
N ARG A 106 3.74 3.97 -0.75
CA ARG A 106 4.36 4.72 0.37
C ARG A 106 3.40 4.98 1.52
N LYS A 107 2.14 5.30 1.23
CA LYS A 107 1.13 5.57 2.26
C LYS A 107 0.73 4.30 3.01
N LEU A 108 0.55 3.20 2.29
CA LEU A 108 0.10 1.94 2.85
C LEU A 108 1.18 1.31 3.73
N THR A 109 2.41 1.24 3.23
CA THR A 109 3.51 0.54 3.91
C THR A 109 4.20 1.37 4.98
N ALA A 110 3.69 2.56 5.32
CA ALA A 110 4.34 3.53 6.21
C ALA A 110 4.60 3.03 7.64
N ALA A 111 3.93 1.96 8.10
CA ALA A 111 4.17 1.36 9.41
C ALA A 111 5.40 0.45 9.47
N ALA A 112 5.88 -0.03 8.33
CA ALA A 112 6.91 -1.06 8.24
C ALA A 112 8.02 -0.70 7.24
N GLN A 113 9.10 -1.48 7.24
CA GLN A 113 10.18 -1.30 6.28
C GLN A 113 9.66 -1.54 4.85
N THR A 114 10.06 -0.68 3.92
CA THR A 114 9.78 -0.88 2.49
C THR A 114 11.09 -0.96 1.71
N ARG A 115 11.31 -2.07 1.02
CA ARG A 115 12.41 -2.29 0.07
C ARG A 115 11.90 -2.03 -1.33
N TRP A 116 12.43 -0.97 -1.93
CA TRP A 116 12.13 -0.60 -3.31
C TRP A 116 13.10 -1.32 -4.24
N PHE A 117 12.59 -1.96 -5.28
CA PHE A 117 13.41 -2.61 -6.30
C PHE A 117 13.14 -2.02 -7.69
N GLU A 118 14.18 -2.02 -8.50
CA GLU A 118 14.19 -1.68 -9.92
C GLU A 118 14.59 -2.95 -10.69
N PHE A 119 14.08 -3.11 -11.91
CA PHE A 119 14.37 -4.24 -12.80
C PHE A 119 14.98 -3.71 -14.10
#